data_AF-A0A2D9SC08-F1
#
_entry.id   AF-A0A2D9SC08-F1
#
_cell.length_a   1.000
_cell.length_b   1.000
_cell.length_c   1.000
_cell.angle_alpha   90.00
_cell.angle_beta   90.00
_cell.angle_gamma   90.00
#
_symmetry.space_group_name_H-M   'P 1'
#
loop_
_entity.id
_entity.type
_entity.pdbx_description
1 polymer ?
#
loop_
_entity_poly.entity_id
_entity_poly.type
_entity_poly.pdbx_seq_one_letter_code
_entity_poly.pdbx_strand_id
1 'polypeptide(L)'
;MTSCIEADPGYHVPETGMTEQIICAAGSYQFNSGQEACRAADPGYFVHISGLTGQTKCIEGWYQPSEGKAECLQAEPGHFASGIGSVNQTECGLGTFQEGPGASKCEDAYIDHYVDNIGSITQSPCPTGTSQPLVGQSKCVWPLGVDSPVILFVYALLGAILVFGLGGWMVMRRRREVTVTEVAEHTHSVEEPVQPVYETKPESEMNTGQSLEELEADLSSPTPPPHTKMNEQGQLVWVDDAGTAYAQNPDGSMVMFNTSTGRWEPLE
;
A
#
# COMPACT_ATOMS: atom_id res chain seq x y z
N MET A 1 37.74 62.56 9.06
CA MET A 1 36.73 61.54 9.40
C MET A 1 37.49 60.25 9.67
N THR A 2 37.23 59.61 10.81
CA THR A 2 37.72 58.27 11.14
C THR A 2 36.50 57.43 11.46
N SER A 3 35.83 56.94 10.42
CA SER A 3 34.86 55.85 10.55
C SER A 3 35.60 54.53 10.35
N CYS A 4 35.15 53.49 11.04
CA CYS A 4 35.59 52.13 10.75
C CYS A 4 35.08 51.67 9.38
N ILE A 5 35.71 50.63 8.85
CA ILE A 5 35.16 49.85 7.73
C ILE A 5 34.48 48.64 8.39
N GLU A 6 33.23 48.39 8.03
CA GLU A 6 32.47 47.23 8.51
C GLU A 6 32.99 45.95 7.87
N ALA A 7 32.93 44.82 8.59
CA ALA A 7 33.20 43.51 8.01
C ALA A 7 32.20 43.19 6.88
N ASP A 8 32.66 42.57 5.80
CA ASP A 8 31.80 42.10 4.70
C ASP A 8 30.91 40.92 5.15
N PRO A 9 29.74 40.71 4.52
CA PRO A 9 29.00 39.46 4.66
C PRO A 9 29.87 38.24 4.30
N GLY A 10 29.76 37.17 5.09
CA GLY A 10 30.65 36.00 5.04
C GLY A 10 31.91 36.15 5.88
N TYR A 11 32.12 37.30 6.53
CA TYR A 11 33.25 37.59 7.40
C TYR A 11 32.80 38.16 8.76
N HIS A 12 33.72 38.24 9.72
CA HIS A 12 33.51 38.86 11.03
C HIS A 12 34.79 39.53 11.56
N VAL A 13 34.64 40.46 12.51
CA VAL A 13 35.75 41.14 13.20
C VAL A 13 35.49 41.10 14.72
N PRO A 14 36.10 40.16 15.47
CA PRO A 14 35.77 39.94 16.89
C PRO A 14 36.41 40.95 17.86
N GLU A 15 37.46 41.68 17.45
CA GLU A 15 38.22 42.56 18.33
C GLU A 15 38.30 44.01 17.82
N THR A 16 38.25 44.96 18.74
CA THR A 16 38.39 46.39 18.43
C THR A 16 39.79 46.70 17.93
N GLY A 17 39.90 47.36 16.77
CA GLY A 17 41.17 47.80 16.20
C GLY A 17 41.85 46.79 15.27
N MET A 18 41.22 45.65 14.97
CA MET A 18 41.67 44.79 13.88
C MET A 18 41.61 45.53 12.54
N THR A 19 42.61 45.30 11.70
CA THR A 19 42.72 45.87 10.34
C THR A 19 42.31 44.89 9.24
N GLU A 20 41.97 43.66 9.59
CA GLU A 20 41.59 42.58 8.69
C GLU A 20 40.34 41.87 9.22
N GLN A 21 39.52 41.37 8.31
CA GLN A 21 38.31 40.61 8.61
C GLN A 21 38.56 39.10 8.51
N ILE A 22 37.98 38.34 9.42
CA ILE A 22 38.12 36.88 9.50
C ILE A 22 37.00 36.23 8.70
N ILE A 23 37.32 35.32 7.78
CA ILE A 23 36.32 34.59 6.99
C ILE A 23 35.57 33.58 7.86
N CYS A 24 34.24 33.50 7.71
CA CYS A 24 33.46 32.44 8.34
C CYS A 24 33.90 31.08 7.81
N ALA A 25 34.29 30.16 8.70
CA ALA A 25 34.69 28.81 8.34
C ALA A 25 33.49 27.96 7.87
N ALA A 26 33.74 26.90 7.11
CA ALA A 26 32.70 25.92 6.77
C ALA A 26 32.00 25.41 8.05
N GLY A 27 30.68 25.24 7.98
CA GLY A 27 29.80 25.09 9.13
C GLY A 27 29.29 26.40 9.74
N SER A 28 29.80 27.57 9.33
CA SER A 28 29.35 28.88 9.81
C SER A 28 29.20 29.91 8.68
N TYR A 29 28.26 30.83 8.82
CA TYR A 29 27.91 31.83 7.82
C TYR A 29 27.67 33.20 8.47
N GLN A 30 27.67 34.27 7.68
CA GLN A 30 27.23 35.57 8.15
C GLN A 30 26.58 36.39 7.04
N PHE A 31 25.32 36.79 7.23
CA PHE A 31 24.52 37.46 6.20
C PHE A 31 24.60 38.99 6.27
N ASN A 32 24.88 39.55 7.44
CA ASN A 32 25.03 40.99 7.65
C ASN A 32 26.50 41.42 7.57
N SER A 33 26.72 42.67 7.20
CA SER A 33 28.00 43.35 7.42
C SER A 33 28.19 43.74 8.89
N GLY A 34 29.42 44.05 9.29
CA GLY A 34 29.73 44.67 10.58
C GLY A 34 29.52 43.77 11.80
N GLN A 35 29.73 42.46 11.63
CA GLN A 35 29.43 41.46 12.66
C GLN A 35 30.70 41.03 13.39
N GLU A 36 30.60 40.78 14.70
CA GLU A 36 31.72 40.35 15.54
C GLU A 36 31.97 38.84 15.49
N ALA A 37 30.96 38.05 15.09
CA ALA A 37 31.01 36.60 15.01
C ALA A 37 30.25 36.04 13.78
N CYS A 38 30.60 34.83 13.37
CA CYS A 38 29.83 34.03 12.42
C CYS A 38 28.76 33.21 13.14
N ARG A 39 27.61 33.00 12.49
CA ARG A 39 26.55 32.14 12.99
C ARG A 39 26.79 30.70 12.53
N ALA A 40 26.67 29.74 13.44
CA ALA A 40 26.68 28.32 13.10
C ALA A 40 25.49 27.95 12.18
N ALA A 41 25.67 26.97 11.30
CA ALA A 41 24.55 26.34 10.59
C ALA A 41 23.56 25.75 11.62
N ASP A 42 22.27 26.00 11.45
CA ASP A 42 21.21 25.43 12.30
C ASP A 42 21.05 23.91 12.02
N PRO A 43 20.54 23.10 12.96
CA PRO A 43 20.17 21.70 12.69
C PRO A 43 19.22 21.59 11.48
N GLY A 44 19.46 20.58 10.64
CA GLY A 44 18.82 20.43 9.32
C GLY A 44 19.48 21.25 8.20
N TYR A 45 20.55 22.00 8.49
CA TYR A 45 21.30 22.80 7.51
C TYR A 45 22.80 22.51 7.57
N PHE A 46 23.51 22.96 6.53
CA PHE A 46 24.96 22.90 6.41
C PHE A 46 25.53 24.14 5.70
N VAL A 47 26.82 24.39 5.88
CA VAL A 47 27.57 25.45 5.17
C VAL A 47 28.86 24.85 4.61
N HIS A 48 28.83 24.44 3.34
CA HIS A 48 29.88 23.59 2.73
C HIS A 48 31.26 24.24 2.60
N ILE A 49 31.32 25.54 2.34
CA ILE A 49 32.57 26.29 2.15
C ILE A 49 32.59 27.53 3.04
N SER A 50 33.79 28.04 3.30
CA SER A 50 33.98 29.30 4.02
C SER A 50 33.48 30.52 3.23
N GLY A 51 33.18 31.60 3.94
CA GLY A 51 32.78 32.88 3.35
C GLY A 51 31.33 32.95 2.86
N LEU A 52 30.50 31.94 3.17
CA LEU A 52 29.10 31.96 2.78
C LEU A 52 28.27 32.92 3.64
N THR A 53 27.30 33.55 2.98
CA THR A 53 26.35 34.49 3.59
C THR A 53 25.06 33.82 4.07
N GLY A 54 24.95 32.51 3.91
CA GLY A 54 23.79 31.72 4.26
C GLY A 54 24.12 30.23 4.43
N GLN A 55 23.09 29.48 4.80
CA GLN A 55 23.14 28.04 5.04
C GLN A 55 22.20 27.30 4.09
N THR A 56 22.56 26.08 3.71
CA THR A 56 21.82 25.23 2.79
C THR A 56 21.10 24.13 3.57
N LYS A 57 19.83 23.85 3.27
CA LYS A 57 19.09 22.74 3.90
C LYS A 57 19.66 21.39 3.45
N CYS A 58 19.64 20.39 4.34
CA CYS A 58 19.79 19.01 3.91
C CYS A 58 18.73 18.65 2.86
N ILE A 59 19.13 17.92 1.82
CA ILE A 59 18.20 17.38 0.82
C ILE A 59 17.47 16.15 1.39
N GLU A 60 16.41 15.71 0.71
CA GLU A 60 15.73 14.45 1.08
C GLU A 60 16.71 13.27 1.05
N GLY A 61 16.56 12.32 1.97
CA GLY A 61 17.53 11.26 2.21
C GLY A 61 18.71 11.64 3.10
N TRP A 62 18.84 12.93 3.46
CA TRP A 62 19.91 13.45 4.29
C TRP A 62 19.36 14.23 5.48
N TYR A 63 20.09 14.21 6.60
CA TYR A 63 19.70 14.88 7.83
C TYR A 63 20.90 15.50 8.55
N GLN A 64 20.67 16.42 9.48
CA GLN A 64 21.74 16.97 10.31
C GLN A 64 21.24 17.33 11.73
N PRO A 65 21.56 16.53 12.76
CA PRO A 65 21.07 16.76 14.11
C PRO A 65 21.84 17.85 14.87
N SER A 66 23.05 18.18 14.44
CA SER A 66 23.94 19.13 15.13
C SER A 66 24.07 20.45 14.39
N GLU A 67 24.21 21.54 15.14
CA GLU A 67 24.62 22.82 14.56
C GLU A 67 26.08 22.81 14.07
N GLY A 68 26.44 23.82 13.27
CA GLY A 68 27.83 24.12 12.93
C GLY A 68 28.49 23.17 11.93
N LYS A 69 27.72 22.48 11.08
CA LYS A 69 28.24 21.42 10.19
C LYS A 69 28.44 21.88 8.75
N ALA A 70 29.52 21.40 8.14
CA ALA A 70 29.85 21.66 6.74
C ALA A 70 29.06 20.76 5.75
N GLU A 71 28.45 19.69 6.24
CA GLU A 71 27.71 18.72 5.42
C GLU A 71 26.57 18.09 6.23
N CYS A 72 25.63 17.44 5.52
CA CYS A 72 24.61 16.60 6.13
C CYS A 72 25.05 15.14 6.17
N LEU A 73 24.41 14.34 7.01
CA LEU A 73 24.57 12.90 7.08
C LEU A 73 23.55 12.23 6.14
N GLN A 74 23.92 11.13 5.49
CA GLN A 74 22.92 10.28 4.82
C GLN A 74 22.08 9.56 5.88
N ALA A 75 20.80 9.36 5.63
CA ALA A 75 20.02 8.37 6.36
C ALA A 75 20.71 7.00 6.27
N GLU A 76 20.81 6.28 7.39
CA GLU A 76 21.46 4.98 7.48
C GLU A 76 20.59 3.89 6.84
N PRO A 77 21.15 2.73 6.47
CA PRO A 77 20.35 1.55 6.15
C PRO A 77 19.28 1.26 7.22
N GLY A 78 18.11 0.81 6.79
CA GLY A 78 16.94 0.63 7.65
C GLY A 78 16.27 1.93 8.10
N HIS A 79 16.72 3.09 7.62
CA HIS A 79 16.15 4.40 7.95
C HIS A 79 15.88 5.26 6.71
N PHE A 80 15.09 6.31 6.91
CA PHE A 80 14.85 7.34 5.90
C PHE A 80 14.82 8.76 6.51
N ALA A 81 15.06 9.77 5.68
CA ALA A 81 14.92 11.19 6.03
C ALA A 81 14.05 11.90 4.97
N SER A 82 12.74 12.00 5.22
CA SER A 82 11.77 12.38 4.19
C SER A 82 11.71 13.86 3.83
N GLY A 83 12.12 14.76 4.74
CA GLY A 83 11.99 16.21 4.52
C GLY A 83 13.29 16.89 4.07
N ILE A 84 13.16 17.89 3.20
CA ILE A 84 14.22 18.90 3.00
C ILE A 84 14.40 19.67 4.32
N GLY A 85 15.61 19.61 4.88
CA GLY A 85 15.94 20.17 6.18
C GLY A 85 15.68 19.23 7.37
N SER A 86 15.65 17.91 7.13
CA SER A 86 15.51 16.90 8.19
C SER A 86 16.58 17.07 9.28
N VAL A 87 16.16 17.14 10.54
CA VAL A 87 17.07 17.15 11.71
C VAL A 87 17.44 15.73 12.13
N ASN A 88 16.55 14.76 11.90
CA ASN A 88 16.70 13.35 12.28
C ASN A 88 16.36 12.44 11.10
N GLN A 89 16.83 11.19 11.18
CA GLN A 89 16.32 10.06 10.39
C GLN A 89 15.22 9.30 11.16
N THR A 90 14.44 8.48 10.45
CA THR A 90 13.34 7.67 10.99
C THR A 90 13.52 6.22 10.56
N GLU A 91 13.37 5.26 11.48
CA GLU A 91 13.44 3.82 11.18
C GLU A 91 12.33 3.37 10.22
N CYS A 92 12.62 2.38 9.36
CA CYS A 92 11.62 1.72 8.54
C CYS A 92 10.62 0.94 9.40
N GLY A 93 9.33 1.17 9.17
CA GLY A 93 8.26 0.48 9.87
C GLY A 93 8.09 -0.97 9.42
N LEU A 94 7.31 -1.73 10.17
CA LEU A 94 6.91 -3.10 9.79
C LEU A 94 6.31 -3.12 8.37
N GLY A 95 6.68 -4.14 7.60
CA GLY A 95 6.33 -4.24 6.19
C GLY A 95 7.18 -3.41 5.23
N THR A 96 8.12 -2.58 5.72
CA THR A 96 9.03 -1.77 4.91
C THR A 96 10.49 -1.99 5.30
N PHE A 97 11.40 -1.87 4.36
CA PHE A 97 12.84 -2.02 4.58
C PHE A 97 13.63 -0.97 3.79
N GLN A 98 14.93 -0.85 4.06
CA GLN A 98 15.82 0.01 3.29
C GLN A 98 17.25 -0.55 3.28
N GLU A 99 17.71 -1.08 2.15
CA GLU A 99 19.04 -1.71 2.04
C GLU A 99 20.19 -0.68 2.04
N GLY A 100 20.07 0.36 1.23
CA GLY A 100 21.12 1.37 1.04
C GLY A 100 20.91 2.65 1.87
N PRO A 101 21.97 3.43 2.15
CA PRO A 101 21.85 4.73 2.81
C PRO A 101 21.24 5.79 1.87
N GLY A 102 20.83 6.92 2.44
CA GLY A 102 20.41 8.10 1.70
C GLY A 102 18.95 8.09 1.25
N ALA A 103 18.09 7.28 1.88
CA ALA A 103 16.70 7.10 1.46
C ALA A 103 15.76 8.19 1.99
N SER A 104 14.89 8.72 1.12
CA SER A 104 13.84 9.68 1.51
C SER A 104 12.55 9.01 2.00
N LYS A 105 12.41 7.70 1.77
CA LYS A 105 11.36 6.82 2.26
C LYS A 105 11.88 5.39 2.26
N CYS A 106 11.25 4.50 3.02
CA CYS A 106 11.53 3.06 2.93
C CYS A 106 10.82 2.43 1.72
N GLU A 107 11.30 1.27 1.33
CA GLU A 107 10.72 0.42 0.29
C GLU A 107 9.72 -0.57 0.91
N ASP A 108 8.58 -0.76 0.26
CA ASP A 108 7.60 -1.77 0.67
C ASP A 108 8.15 -3.18 0.43
N ALA A 109 7.92 -4.10 1.36
CA ALA A 109 8.16 -5.53 1.13
C ALA A 109 7.39 -5.99 -0.12
N TYR A 110 8.04 -6.79 -0.95
CA TYR A 110 7.48 -7.27 -2.21
C TYR A 110 6.42 -8.37 -1.97
N ILE A 111 5.69 -8.72 -3.04
CA ILE A 111 4.77 -9.86 -3.03
C ILE A 111 5.53 -11.14 -2.65
N ASP A 112 4.87 -12.00 -1.87
CA ASP A 112 5.41 -13.21 -1.24
C ASP A 112 6.67 -12.98 -0.38
N HIS A 113 6.85 -11.76 0.11
CA HIS A 113 7.84 -11.39 1.12
C HIS A 113 7.18 -10.64 2.28
N TYR A 114 7.92 -10.50 3.38
CA TYR A 114 7.49 -9.76 4.56
C TYR A 114 8.66 -9.10 5.31
N VAL A 115 8.35 -8.07 6.10
CA VAL A 115 9.29 -7.45 7.05
C VAL A 115 8.65 -7.36 8.44
N ASP A 116 9.10 -8.20 9.35
CA ASP A 116 8.57 -8.34 10.72
C ASP A 116 9.37 -7.55 11.78
N ASN A 117 10.43 -6.84 11.37
CA ASN A 117 11.32 -6.07 12.24
C ASN A 117 11.38 -4.59 11.82
N ILE A 118 11.33 -3.69 12.80
CA ILE A 118 11.55 -2.25 12.59
C ILE A 118 13.04 -2.02 12.29
N GLY A 119 13.34 -1.06 11.41
CA GLY A 119 14.71 -0.75 11.00
C GLY A 119 15.35 -1.79 10.08
N SER A 120 14.56 -2.65 9.43
CA SER A 120 15.11 -3.73 8.60
C SER A 120 15.81 -3.20 7.35
N ILE A 121 16.96 -3.79 7.03
CA ILE A 121 17.70 -3.56 5.78
C ILE A 121 17.32 -4.54 4.66
N THR A 122 16.53 -5.57 4.98
CA THR A 122 16.11 -6.63 4.06
C THR A 122 14.67 -7.06 4.32
N GLN A 123 14.14 -7.88 3.42
CA GLN A 123 12.86 -8.57 3.54
C GLN A 123 13.06 -10.09 3.52
N SER A 124 12.15 -10.82 4.15
CA SER A 124 12.17 -12.28 4.20
C SER A 124 11.14 -12.87 3.24
N PRO A 125 11.47 -13.91 2.44
CA PRO A 125 10.48 -14.60 1.61
C PRO A 125 9.50 -15.41 2.47
N CYS A 126 8.28 -15.60 1.99
CA CYS A 126 7.28 -16.41 2.67
C CYS A 126 7.70 -17.89 2.77
N PRO A 127 7.60 -18.51 3.97
CA PRO A 127 7.84 -19.94 4.12
C PRO A 127 6.93 -20.81 3.24
N THR A 128 7.44 -21.97 2.81
CA THR A 128 6.69 -22.96 2.01
C THR A 128 5.31 -23.24 2.59
N GLY A 129 4.27 -23.05 1.79
CA GLY A 129 2.88 -23.24 2.20
C GLY A 129 2.19 -21.98 2.74
N THR A 130 2.89 -20.84 2.81
CA THR A 130 2.32 -19.51 3.04
C THR A 130 2.55 -18.61 1.82
N SER A 131 1.78 -17.54 1.70
CA SER A 131 1.92 -16.51 0.67
C SER A 131 1.66 -15.11 1.24
N GLN A 132 2.00 -14.07 0.49
CA GLN A 132 1.63 -12.70 0.82
C GLN A 132 1.30 -11.92 -0.46
N PRO A 133 0.00 -11.84 -0.86
CA PRO A 133 -0.40 -11.26 -2.13
C PRO A 133 -0.33 -9.72 -2.19
N LEU A 134 0.00 -9.03 -1.09
CA LEU A 134 0.09 -7.58 -1.01
C LEU A 134 1.51 -7.12 -0.68
N VAL A 135 1.90 -5.96 -1.21
CA VAL A 135 3.14 -5.27 -0.80
C VAL A 135 2.99 -4.61 0.57
N GLY A 136 4.12 -4.30 1.22
CA GLY A 136 4.15 -3.52 2.46
C GLY A 136 3.75 -4.33 3.70
N GLN A 137 3.94 -5.65 3.68
CA GLN A 137 3.34 -6.57 4.65
C GLN A 137 4.34 -7.11 5.67
N SER A 138 3.90 -7.25 6.91
CA SER A 138 4.77 -7.65 8.02
C SER A 138 4.77 -9.15 8.34
N LYS A 139 3.87 -9.92 7.71
CA LYS A 139 3.70 -11.36 7.90
C LYS A 139 3.13 -12.00 6.64
N CYS A 140 3.38 -13.30 6.46
CA CYS A 140 2.69 -14.12 5.45
C CYS A 140 1.39 -14.70 6.01
N VAL A 141 0.50 -15.14 5.12
CA VAL A 141 -0.77 -15.81 5.45
C VAL A 141 -0.78 -17.23 4.90
N TRP A 142 -1.47 -18.16 5.59
CA TRP A 142 -1.75 -19.47 5.02
C TRP A 142 -2.83 -19.38 3.93
N PRO A 143 -2.75 -20.15 2.83
CA PRO A 143 -3.65 -20.07 1.67
C PRO A 143 -5.11 -20.47 1.95
N LEU A 144 -5.43 -20.86 3.19
CA LEU A 144 -6.80 -21.15 3.65
C LEU A 144 -7.33 -20.13 4.67
N GLY A 145 -6.59 -19.04 4.94
CA GLY A 145 -7.04 -17.94 5.81
C GLY A 145 -7.34 -18.31 7.26
N VAL A 146 -6.86 -19.47 7.73
CA VAL A 146 -7.24 -20.07 9.03
C VAL A 146 -6.86 -19.23 10.26
N ASP A 147 -5.98 -18.25 10.11
CA ASP A 147 -5.64 -17.28 11.16
C ASP A 147 -6.68 -16.16 11.32
N SER A 148 -7.66 -16.07 10.41
CA SER A 148 -8.78 -15.15 10.58
C SER A 148 -9.62 -15.61 11.78
N PRO A 149 -9.80 -14.76 12.82
CA PRO A 149 -10.59 -15.16 13.99
C PRO A 149 -12.03 -15.52 13.62
N VAL A 150 -12.57 -14.91 12.55
CA VAL A 150 -13.91 -15.22 12.01
C VAL A 150 -14.00 -16.68 11.55
N ILE A 151 -12.98 -17.20 10.89
CA ILE A 151 -12.95 -18.58 10.38
C ILE A 151 -12.85 -19.57 11.55
N LEU A 152 -12.05 -19.26 12.58
CA LEU A 152 -11.99 -20.05 13.81
C LEU A 152 -13.35 -20.09 14.55
N PHE A 153 -14.07 -18.96 14.62
CA PHE A 153 -15.43 -18.93 15.18
C PHE A 153 -16.43 -19.76 14.35
N VAL A 154 -16.36 -19.73 13.02
CA VAL A 154 -17.21 -20.56 12.16
C VAL A 154 -16.95 -22.06 12.40
N TYR A 155 -15.69 -22.49 12.47
CA TYR A 155 -15.37 -23.89 12.76
C TYR A 155 -15.78 -24.30 14.17
N ALA A 156 -15.63 -23.43 15.17
CA ALA A 156 -16.09 -23.70 16.54
C ALA A 156 -17.63 -23.84 16.62
N LEU A 157 -18.38 -22.99 15.91
CA LEU A 157 -19.85 -23.08 15.84
C LEU A 157 -20.31 -24.34 15.11
N LEU A 158 -19.71 -24.68 13.97
CA LEU A 158 -20.02 -25.92 13.24
C LEU A 158 -19.70 -27.16 14.09
N GLY A 159 -18.58 -27.16 14.81
CA GLY A 159 -18.22 -28.22 15.76
C GLY A 159 -19.23 -28.37 16.89
N ALA A 160 -19.67 -27.26 17.50
CA ALA A 160 -20.71 -27.27 18.53
C ALA A 160 -22.05 -27.81 17.99
N ILE A 161 -22.49 -27.36 16.80
CA ILE A 161 -23.72 -27.83 16.15
C ILE A 161 -23.66 -29.33 15.86
N LEU A 162 -22.51 -29.87 15.42
CA LEU A 162 -22.32 -31.31 15.23
C LEU A 162 -22.42 -32.09 16.54
N VAL A 163 -21.77 -31.63 17.61
CA VAL A 163 -21.78 -32.30 18.93
C VAL A 163 -23.18 -32.28 19.56
N PHE A 164 -23.85 -31.12 19.60
CA PHE A 164 -25.19 -31.00 20.16
C PHE A 164 -26.26 -31.63 19.26
N GLY A 165 -26.10 -31.56 17.93
CA GLY A 165 -26.99 -32.18 16.95
C GLY A 165 -26.96 -33.70 17.04
N LEU A 166 -25.76 -34.31 16.99
CA LEU A 166 -25.61 -35.76 17.11
C LEU A 166 -25.92 -36.27 18.52
N GLY A 167 -25.50 -35.56 19.58
CA GLY A 167 -25.83 -35.89 20.96
C GLY A 167 -27.34 -35.84 21.24
N GLY A 168 -28.00 -34.75 20.82
CA GLY A 168 -29.45 -34.59 20.92
C GLY A 168 -30.22 -35.63 20.09
N TRP A 169 -29.73 -35.94 18.88
CA TRP A 169 -30.31 -36.98 18.03
C TRP A 169 -30.16 -38.38 18.62
N MET A 170 -29.01 -38.74 19.17
CA MET A 170 -28.81 -40.02 19.87
C MET A 170 -29.71 -40.15 21.10
N VAL A 171 -29.93 -39.07 21.86
CA VAL A 171 -30.87 -39.04 22.99
C VAL A 171 -32.32 -39.19 22.52
N MET A 172 -32.73 -38.49 21.45
CA MET A 172 -34.09 -38.63 20.89
C MET A 172 -34.35 -40.01 20.28
N ARG A 173 -33.34 -40.62 19.65
CA ARG A 173 -33.44 -41.96 19.05
C ARG A 173 -33.65 -43.06 20.10
N ARG A 174 -33.31 -42.79 21.37
CA ARG A 174 -33.52 -43.70 22.52
C ARG A 174 -34.94 -43.69 23.09
N ARG A 175 -35.84 -42.82 22.60
CA ARG A 175 -37.24 -42.71 23.05
C ARG A 175 -38.29 -43.29 22.07
N ARG A 176 -37.87 -44.03 21.04
CA ARG A 176 -38.77 -44.53 19.99
C ARG A 176 -38.98 -46.05 19.98
N GLU A 177 -39.14 -46.63 21.16
CA GLU A 177 -39.79 -47.93 21.35
C GLU A 177 -40.83 -47.84 22.48
N VAL A 178 -41.86 -48.67 22.40
CA VAL A 178 -43.01 -48.79 23.31
C VAL A 178 -44.04 -47.64 23.27
N THR A 179 -45.02 -47.79 22.37
CA THR A 179 -46.45 -47.76 22.75
C THR A 179 -47.24 -48.65 21.78
N VAL A 180 -47.98 -49.60 22.33
CA VAL A 180 -48.84 -50.58 21.65
C VAL A 180 -50.15 -50.66 22.42
N THR A 181 -51.27 -50.93 21.73
CA THR A 181 -52.64 -51.16 22.27
C THR A 181 -53.31 -49.94 22.97
N GLU A 182 -54.64 -49.71 22.93
CA GLU A 182 -55.74 -50.47 22.31
C GLU A 182 -56.95 -49.58 21.91
N VAL A 183 -58.03 -50.23 21.45
CA VAL A 183 -59.24 -49.71 20.81
C VAL A 183 -60.14 -48.86 21.72
N ALA A 184 -60.81 -47.84 21.14
CA ALA A 184 -62.14 -47.42 21.56
C ALA A 184 -63.00 -46.98 20.35
N GLU A 185 -64.16 -47.61 20.21
CA GLU A 185 -65.16 -47.42 19.15
C GLU A 185 -66.23 -46.41 19.57
N HIS A 186 -66.70 -45.53 18.67
CA HIS A 186 -68.12 -45.12 18.57
C HIS A 186 -68.42 -44.34 17.26
N THR A 187 -69.71 -44.24 16.94
CA THR A 187 -70.25 -44.10 15.58
C THR A 187 -70.78 -42.70 15.20
N HIS A 188 -70.96 -42.50 13.87
CA HIS A 188 -72.16 -41.90 13.22
C HIS A 188 -71.95 -40.70 12.25
N SER A 189 -71.71 -41.02 10.97
CA SER A 189 -72.48 -40.58 9.77
C SER A 189 -72.79 -39.10 9.46
N VAL A 190 -72.39 -38.60 8.26
CA VAL A 190 -73.25 -38.06 7.15
C VAL A 190 -72.53 -37.06 6.18
N GLU A 191 -72.63 -37.37 4.88
CA GLU A 191 -72.55 -36.57 3.60
C GLU A 191 -71.38 -35.67 3.10
N GLU A 192 -71.07 -35.88 1.80
CA GLU A 192 -70.39 -35.02 0.80
C GLU A 192 -71.38 -33.99 0.16
N PRO A 193 -71.09 -33.20 -0.91
CA PRO A 193 -69.83 -32.85 -1.63
C PRO A 193 -69.54 -31.32 -1.63
N VAL A 194 -68.51 -30.73 -2.25
CA VAL A 194 -68.34 -30.44 -3.71
C VAL A 194 -66.96 -29.80 -3.98
N GLN A 195 -66.27 -30.18 -5.07
CA GLN A 195 -65.10 -29.49 -5.65
C GLN A 195 -65.54 -28.43 -6.70
N PRO A 196 -64.75 -27.40 -7.05
CA PRO A 196 -63.69 -27.50 -8.09
C PRO A 196 -62.46 -26.59 -7.75
N VAL A 197 -61.43 -26.30 -8.56
CA VAL A 197 -61.08 -26.47 -10.00
C VAL A 197 -59.59 -26.92 -10.11
N TYR A 198 -59.20 -27.55 -11.22
CA TYR A 198 -57.80 -27.80 -11.64
C TYR A 198 -57.43 -26.90 -12.84
N GLU A 199 -56.17 -26.47 -12.97
CA GLU A 199 -55.61 -26.00 -14.25
C GLU A 199 -54.09 -26.25 -14.27
N THR A 200 -53.54 -26.63 -15.43
CA THR A 200 -52.16 -27.13 -15.57
C THR A 200 -51.48 -26.63 -16.84
N LYS A 201 -50.16 -26.36 -16.73
CA LYS A 201 -49.18 -26.28 -17.85
C LYS A 201 -49.31 -24.97 -18.69
N PRO A 202 -48.26 -24.40 -19.37
CA PRO A 202 -47.07 -25.10 -19.84
C PRO A 202 -45.66 -24.53 -19.63
N GLU A 203 -44.70 -25.44 -19.83
CA GLU A 203 -43.31 -25.17 -20.20
C GLU A 203 -43.25 -24.36 -21.52
N SER A 204 -42.21 -23.55 -21.70
CA SER A 204 -41.80 -23.03 -23.01
C SER A 204 -40.32 -23.33 -23.22
N GLU A 205 -40.01 -24.00 -24.33
CA GLU A 205 -38.65 -24.41 -24.68
C GLU A 205 -37.80 -23.25 -25.23
N MET A 206 -36.54 -23.24 -24.82
CA MET A 206 -35.35 -22.87 -25.62
C MET A 206 -35.35 -21.59 -26.49
N ASN A 207 -34.46 -20.65 -26.13
CA ASN A 207 -33.54 -20.08 -27.12
C ASN A 207 -32.17 -19.77 -26.48
N THR A 208 -31.29 -20.76 -26.44
CA THR A 208 -29.88 -20.65 -26.03
C THR A 208 -28.94 -20.27 -27.19
N GLY A 209 -29.49 -19.72 -28.29
CA GLY A 209 -28.70 -19.38 -29.49
C GLY A 209 -28.18 -17.94 -29.55
N GLN A 210 -28.76 -16.99 -28.82
CA GLN A 210 -28.48 -15.55 -29.00
C GLN A 210 -27.50 -14.93 -27.99
N SER A 211 -26.91 -15.71 -27.07
CA SER A 211 -25.99 -15.18 -26.06
C SER A 211 -24.50 -15.42 -26.36
N LEU A 212 -24.13 -16.30 -27.30
CA LEU A 212 -22.72 -16.57 -27.59
C LEU A 212 -22.11 -15.51 -28.52
N GLU A 213 -22.83 -15.03 -29.53
CA GLU A 213 -22.31 -14.03 -30.48
C GLU A 213 -22.04 -12.65 -29.83
N GLU A 214 -22.73 -12.29 -28.73
CA GLU A 214 -22.42 -11.08 -27.95
C GLU A 214 -21.28 -11.29 -26.93
N LEU A 215 -21.00 -12.52 -26.50
CA LEU A 215 -19.91 -12.84 -25.57
C LEU A 215 -18.56 -13.05 -26.27
N GLU A 216 -18.55 -13.42 -27.55
CA GLU A 216 -17.32 -13.66 -28.32
C GLU A 216 -16.65 -12.38 -28.83
N ALA A 217 -17.37 -11.26 -28.91
CA ALA A 217 -16.82 -9.94 -29.28
C ALA A 217 -16.09 -9.22 -28.12
N ASP A 218 -16.48 -9.49 -26.86
CA ASP A 218 -15.92 -8.84 -25.66
C ASP A 218 -14.61 -9.53 -25.18
N LEU A 219 -14.28 -10.71 -25.74
CA LEU A 219 -13.09 -11.49 -25.39
C LEU A 219 -11.83 -11.12 -26.21
N SER A 220 -11.96 -10.31 -27.26
CA SER A 220 -10.84 -9.81 -28.07
C SER A 220 -10.36 -8.40 -27.68
N SER A 221 -11.08 -7.73 -26.77
CA SER A 221 -10.79 -6.36 -26.33
C SER A 221 -9.80 -6.38 -25.15
N PRO A 222 -8.57 -5.84 -25.27
CA PRO A 222 -7.63 -5.80 -24.17
C PRO A 222 -8.17 -4.91 -23.05
N THR A 223 -8.48 -5.49 -21.89
CA THR A 223 -9.01 -4.75 -20.73
C THR A 223 -7.87 -4.26 -19.83
N PRO A 224 -7.93 -3.02 -19.31
CA PRO A 224 -6.89 -2.49 -18.43
C PRO A 224 -6.85 -3.25 -17.09
N PRO A 225 -5.68 -3.74 -16.64
CA PRO A 225 -5.52 -4.35 -15.32
C PRO A 225 -5.98 -3.45 -14.16
N PRO A 226 -6.43 -4.01 -13.01
CA PRO A 226 -6.99 -3.24 -11.88
C PRO A 226 -6.00 -2.29 -11.17
N HIS A 227 -4.73 -2.27 -11.58
CA HIS A 227 -3.69 -1.37 -11.08
C HIS A 227 -3.10 -0.45 -12.15
N THR A 228 -3.77 -0.33 -13.30
CA THR A 228 -3.36 0.54 -14.41
C THR A 228 -3.29 1.99 -13.95
N LYS A 229 -2.12 2.61 -14.12
CA LYS A 229 -1.92 4.02 -13.77
C LYS A 229 -2.37 4.92 -14.91
N MET A 230 -3.02 6.01 -14.54
CA MET A 230 -3.41 7.06 -15.47
C MET A 230 -2.22 8.01 -15.70
N ASN A 231 -1.95 8.38 -16.95
CA ASN A 231 -0.89 9.34 -17.29
C ASN A 231 -1.35 10.80 -17.12
N GLU A 232 -0.44 11.75 -17.32
CA GLU A 232 -0.72 13.20 -17.21
C GLU A 232 -1.79 13.71 -18.20
N GLN A 233 -2.12 12.93 -19.24
CA GLN A 233 -3.13 13.23 -20.25
C GLN A 233 -4.51 12.60 -19.93
N GLY A 234 -4.65 11.92 -18.79
CA GLY A 234 -5.88 11.25 -18.39
C GLY A 234 -6.12 9.88 -19.03
N GLN A 235 -5.11 9.32 -19.71
CA GLN A 235 -5.21 8.01 -20.37
C GLN A 235 -4.77 6.90 -19.41
N LEU A 236 -5.48 5.78 -19.40
CA LEU A 236 -5.01 4.55 -18.74
C LEU A 236 -3.99 3.85 -19.65
N VAL A 237 -2.78 3.57 -19.16
CA VAL A 237 -1.70 2.99 -19.98
C VAL A 237 -1.16 1.72 -19.31
N TRP A 238 -1.16 0.60 -20.05
CA TRP A 238 -0.71 -0.70 -19.56
C TRP A 238 0.07 -1.48 -20.63
N VAL A 239 0.66 -2.60 -20.22
CA VAL A 239 1.35 -3.56 -21.08
C VAL A 239 0.77 -4.94 -20.76
N ASP A 240 0.52 -5.76 -21.79
CA ASP A 240 0.04 -7.14 -21.61
C ASP A 240 1.18 -8.14 -21.33
N ASP A 241 0.83 -9.40 -21.07
CA ASP A 241 1.78 -10.50 -20.85
C ASP A 241 2.65 -10.83 -22.09
N ALA A 242 2.27 -10.35 -23.28
CA ALA A 242 3.04 -10.49 -24.52
C ALA A 242 4.02 -9.32 -24.75
N GLY A 243 3.99 -8.29 -23.91
CA GLY A 243 4.82 -7.08 -24.03
C GLY A 243 4.23 -5.99 -24.93
N THR A 244 2.97 -6.11 -25.33
CA THR A 244 2.25 -5.14 -26.15
C THR A 244 1.75 -3.99 -25.28
N ALA A 245 2.07 -2.74 -25.65
CA ALA A 245 1.62 -1.56 -24.92
C ALA A 245 0.29 -1.02 -25.46
N TYR A 246 -0.61 -0.68 -24.54
CA TYR A 246 -1.96 -0.18 -24.81
C TYR A 246 -2.21 1.12 -24.06
N ALA A 247 -3.05 1.99 -24.63
CA ALA A 247 -3.60 3.15 -23.93
C ALA A 247 -5.09 3.30 -24.22
N GLN A 248 -5.87 3.59 -23.18
CA GLN A 248 -7.29 3.92 -23.28
C GLN A 248 -7.49 5.41 -22.98
N ASN A 249 -8.19 6.09 -23.88
CA ASN A 249 -8.54 7.50 -23.78
C ASN A 249 -9.74 7.72 -22.83
N PRO A 250 -9.94 8.95 -22.31
CA PRO A 250 -11.10 9.29 -21.47
C PRO A 250 -12.48 9.08 -22.11
N ASP A 251 -12.55 8.99 -23.44
CA ASP A 251 -13.78 8.68 -24.19
C ASP A 251 -14.05 7.17 -24.36
N GLY A 252 -13.17 6.32 -23.81
CA GLY A 252 -13.23 4.87 -23.89
C GLY A 252 -12.51 4.26 -25.10
N SER A 253 -12.11 5.07 -26.09
CA SER A 253 -11.38 4.58 -27.27
C SER A 253 -9.98 4.06 -26.90
N MET A 254 -9.52 3.02 -27.59
CA MET A 254 -8.25 2.36 -27.29
C MET A 254 -7.27 2.44 -28.46
N VAL A 255 -5.99 2.56 -28.12
CA VAL A 255 -4.87 2.53 -29.07
C VAL A 255 -3.81 1.54 -28.61
N MET A 256 -3.14 0.90 -29.57
CA MET A 256 -2.06 -0.05 -29.38
C MET A 256 -0.76 0.52 -29.94
N PHE A 257 0.37 0.28 -29.28
CA PHE A 257 1.68 0.74 -29.74
C PHE A 257 2.29 -0.25 -30.74
N ASN A 258 2.35 0.15 -32.01
CA ASN A 258 3.00 -0.63 -33.06
C ASN A 258 4.53 -0.41 -33.01
N THR A 259 5.25 -1.44 -32.57
CA THR A 259 6.72 -1.42 -32.42
C THR A 259 7.48 -1.33 -33.76
N SER A 260 6.85 -1.66 -34.88
CA SER A 260 7.47 -1.59 -36.21
C SER A 260 7.37 -0.20 -36.84
N THR A 261 6.30 0.56 -36.53
CA THR A 261 6.08 1.93 -37.02
C THR A 261 6.49 2.99 -36.00
N GLY A 262 6.61 2.61 -34.72
CA GLY A 262 6.89 3.51 -33.59
C GLY A 262 5.72 4.44 -33.27
N ARG A 263 4.48 4.02 -33.57
CA ARG A 263 3.27 4.84 -33.47
C ARG A 263 2.16 4.14 -32.69
N TRP A 264 1.26 4.95 -32.14
CA TRP A 264 -0.02 4.49 -31.60
C TRP A 264 -1.03 4.37 -32.74
N GLU A 265 -1.66 3.21 -32.85
CA GLU A 265 -2.63 2.86 -33.89
C GLU A 265 -3.95 2.46 -33.21
N PRO A 266 -5.14 2.85 -33.72
CA PRO A 266 -6.42 2.51 -33.11
C PRO A 266 -6.66 1.00 -33.08
N LEU A 267 -7.34 0.54 -32.02
CA LEU A 267 -8.02 -0.76 -32.01
C LEU A 267 -9.42 -0.56 -32.61
N GLU A 268 -9.68 -1.16 -33.76
CA GLU A 268 -11.01 -1.28 -34.38
C GLU A 268 -11.78 -2.51 -33.86
#